data_AF-A0A1I8B0U6-F1
#
_entry.id   AF-A0A1I8B0U6-F1
#
_cell.length_a   1.000
_cell.length_b   1.000
_cell.length_c   1.000
_cell.angle_alpha   90.00
_cell.angle_beta   90.00
_cell.angle_gamma   90.00
#
_symmetry.space_group_name_H-M   'P 1'
#
loop_
_entity.id
_entity.type
_entity.pdbx_description
1 polymer ?
#
loop_
_entity_poly.entity_id
_entity_poly.type
_entity_poly.pdbx_seq_one_letter_code
_entity_poly.pdbx_strand_id
1 'polypeptide(L)'
;MNKSLQHLVLLQNHSLISHRRLHLSVPLCFHFLKKQTAIDPEIAKIREERKRRKLEKAILKLKQYGKKPKPVEEIGIDIKLINTLDNRRREPDPINEENEMKRIVILKEYARSRVLLANENIRWIKDAMRRQIRALEALKIVSPELYKAAVKSEQCGLPSIMEGPSLTPPIEGYKSPDGDYKDVTKQWVQPELPPLIKKFGVGRLIKTPTFQKKLLEQKKNQEGENKKEEGPKKKTATA
;
A
#
# COMPACT_ATOMS: atom_id res chain seq x y z
N MET A 1 80.03 -7.41 40.64
CA MET A 1 81.29 -6.78 40.18
C MET A 1 80.90 -5.78 39.10
N ASN A 2 80.84 -4.49 39.45
CA ASN A 2 81.89 -3.49 39.14
C ASN A 2 81.95 -3.24 37.62
N LYS A 3 81.74 -2.05 37.04
CA LYS A 3 82.04 -0.66 37.47
C LYS A 3 81.44 0.27 36.38
N SER A 4 80.72 1.32 36.74
CA SER A 4 81.18 2.73 36.85
C SER A 4 81.53 3.40 35.51
N LEU A 5 80.73 4.40 35.07
CA LEU A 5 80.97 5.86 35.19
C LEU A 5 81.59 6.46 33.91
N GLN A 6 80.86 7.37 33.25
CA GLN A 6 81.20 8.81 33.06
C GLN A 6 81.83 9.09 31.67
N HIS A 7 81.72 10.22 30.96
CA HIS A 7 81.32 11.64 31.14
C HIS A 7 80.91 12.16 29.71
N LEU A 8 79.86 12.98 29.49
CA LEU A 8 79.74 14.46 29.60
C LEU A 8 80.54 15.30 28.58
N VAL A 9 79.86 15.98 27.63
CA VAL A 9 80.24 17.27 26.98
C VAL A 9 78.94 17.95 26.49
N LEU A 10 78.40 18.92 27.25
CA LEU A 10 78.47 20.39 27.09
C LEU A 10 77.60 21.02 25.97
N LEU A 11 76.52 21.66 26.45
CA LEU A 11 75.89 22.95 26.07
C LEU A 11 76.46 23.73 24.87
N GLN A 12 75.58 24.24 23.98
CA GLN A 12 75.12 25.63 24.04
C GLN A 12 74.07 25.97 22.96
N ASN A 13 73.09 26.76 23.41
CA ASN A 13 71.97 27.37 22.70
C ASN A 13 72.41 28.29 21.56
N HIS A 14 71.60 28.47 20.51
CA HIS A 14 71.37 29.81 19.92
C HIS A 14 70.00 29.95 19.23
N SER A 15 69.39 31.11 19.53
CA SER A 15 68.44 31.91 18.75
C SER A 15 67.04 31.39 18.42
N LEU A 16 66.09 31.86 19.24
CA LEU A 16 64.90 32.64 18.85
C LEU A 16 64.62 32.78 17.34
N ILE A 17 63.63 32.04 16.83
CA ILE A 17 62.78 32.49 15.71
C ILE A 17 61.32 32.14 16.05
N SER A 18 60.59 33.18 16.45
CA SER A 18 59.13 33.18 16.51
C SER A 18 58.58 33.20 15.08
N HIS A 19 57.75 32.21 14.74
CA HIS A 19 56.56 32.35 13.89
C HIS A 19 55.99 30.96 13.63
N ARG A 20 55.10 30.45 14.49
CA ARG A 20 53.82 29.82 14.11
C ARG A 20 52.92 29.81 15.34
N ARG A 21 51.74 30.44 15.22
CA ARG A 21 50.60 30.29 16.13
C ARG A 21 50.04 28.87 16.00
N LEU A 22 50.76 27.87 16.51
CA LEU A 22 50.21 26.55 16.70
C LEU A 22 49.78 26.46 18.16
N HIS A 23 48.48 26.55 18.40
CA HIS A 23 47.91 26.02 19.63
C HIS A 23 48.08 24.51 19.58
N LEU A 24 49.22 24.01 20.06
CA LEU A 24 49.37 22.60 20.43
C LEU A 24 48.57 22.41 21.72
N SER A 25 47.25 22.39 21.62
CA SER A 25 46.45 21.79 22.69
C SER A 25 46.88 20.33 22.77
N VAL A 26 47.34 19.90 23.95
CA VAL A 26 47.56 18.50 24.29
C VAL A 26 46.35 17.72 23.77
N PRO A 27 46.50 16.64 22.98
CA PRO A 27 45.35 15.80 22.70
C PRO A 27 44.85 15.35 24.07
N LEU A 28 43.67 15.81 24.47
CA LEU A 28 42.92 15.25 25.58
C LEU A 28 42.63 13.81 25.17
N CYS A 29 43.62 12.94 25.35
CA CYS A 29 43.47 11.51 25.38
C CYS A 29 42.52 11.28 26.54
N PHE A 30 41.23 11.16 26.20
CA PHE A 30 40.14 10.87 27.09
C PHE A 30 40.57 9.77 28.08
N HIS A 31 41.03 10.19 29.26
CA HIS A 31 41.53 9.30 30.32
C HIS A 31 40.39 8.44 30.93
N PHE A 32 39.16 8.61 30.43
CA PHE A 32 37.97 7.90 30.86
C PHE A 32 37.16 7.25 29.71
N LEU A 33 37.72 7.10 28.50
CA LEU A 33 37.05 6.28 27.48
C LEU A 33 37.54 4.84 27.57
N LYS A 34 36.73 3.99 28.23
CA LYS A 34 36.93 2.54 28.24
C LYS A 34 36.97 2.03 26.81
N LYS A 35 38.02 1.27 26.46
CA LYS A 35 38.11 0.54 25.18
C LYS A 35 36.87 -0.33 25.04
N GLN A 36 36.16 -0.23 23.92
CA GLN A 36 35.04 -1.12 23.65
C GLN A 36 35.57 -2.55 23.53
N THR A 37 35.12 -3.41 24.42
CA THR A 37 35.44 -4.83 24.35
C THR A 37 34.64 -5.47 23.23
N ALA A 38 35.27 -6.36 22.47
CA ALA A 38 34.55 -7.22 21.55
C ALA A 38 33.48 -7.99 22.34
N ILE A 39 32.28 -8.07 21.79
CA ILE A 39 31.18 -8.81 22.42
C ILE A 39 31.47 -10.30 22.25
N ASP A 40 31.27 -11.08 23.31
CA ASP A 40 31.44 -12.53 23.25
C ASP A 40 30.61 -13.14 22.11
N PRO A 41 31.17 -14.11 21.36
CA PRO A 41 30.53 -14.65 20.15
C PRO A 41 29.15 -15.28 20.44
N GLU A 42 28.97 -15.88 21.62
CA GLU A 42 27.69 -16.46 22.03
C GLU A 42 26.62 -15.40 22.31
N ILE A 43 27.00 -14.29 22.96
CA ILE A 43 26.10 -13.17 23.23
C ILE A 43 25.68 -12.50 21.91
N ALA A 44 26.59 -12.43 20.93
CA ALA A 44 26.28 -11.91 19.60
C ALA A 44 25.24 -12.78 18.87
N LYS A 45 25.42 -14.12 18.85
CA LYS A 45 24.46 -15.08 18.26
C LYS A 45 23.08 -14.96 18.90
N ILE A 46 23.00 -14.93 20.23
CA ILE A 46 21.72 -14.78 20.96
C ILE A 46 21.02 -13.46 20.60
N ARG A 47 21.76 -12.35 20.44
CA ARG A 47 21.19 -11.07 20.03
C ARG A 47 20.66 -11.11 18.60
N GLU A 48 21.35 -11.80 17.70
CA GLU A 48 20.94 -11.97 16.31
C GLU A 48 19.69 -12.85 16.19
N GLU A 49 19.64 -13.99 16.88
CA GLU A 49 18.47 -14.86 16.91
C GLU A 49 17.22 -14.14 17.43
N ARG A 50 17.36 -13.30 18.47
CA ARG A 50 16.26 -12.47 18.96
C ARG A 50 15.76 -11.48 17.92
N LYS A 51 16.64 -10.90 17.09
CA LYS A 51 16.24 -10.01 15.99
C LYS A 51 15.52 -10.80 14.90
N ARG A 52 16.05 -11.97 14.52
CA ARG A 52 15.46 -12.88 13.54
C ARG A 52 14.05 -13.30 13.92
N ARG A 53 13.84 -13.78 15.16
CA ARG A 53 12.51 -14.16 15.68
C ARG A 53 11.50 -13.00 15.64
N LYS A 54 11.94 -11.76 15.88
CA LYS A 54 11.05 -10.59 15.79
C LYS A 54 10.70 -10.22 14.35
N LEU A 55 11.66 -10.33 13.43
CA LEU A 55 11.43 -10.12 11.99
C LEU A 55 10.49 -11.19 11.44
N GLU A 56 10.67 -12.46 11.80
CA GLU A 56 9.77 -13.55 11.44
C GLU A 56 8.34 -13.27 11.90
N LYS A 57 8.14 -12.86 13.17
CA LYS A 57 6.81 -12.46 13.67
C LYS A 57 6.20 -11.27 12.94
N ALA A 58 7.02 -10.29 12.55
CA ALA A 58 6.56 -9.14 11.77
C ALA A 58 6.12 -9.56 10.36
N ILE A 59 6.93 -10.40 9.69
CA ILE A 59 6.61 -10.97 8.37
C ILE A 59 5.34 -11.81 8.43
N LEU A 60 5.16 -12.65 9.46
CA LEU A 60 3.94 -13.44 9.64
C LEU A 60 2.70 -12.54 9.77
N LYS A 61 2.77 -11.44 10.53
CA LYS A 61 1.65 -10.50 10.63
C LYS A 61 1.38 -9.79 9.31
N LEU A 62 2.42 -9.34 8.61
CA LEU A 62 2.26 -8.71 7.30
C LEU A 62 1.63 -9.65 6.28
N LYS A 63 2.06 -10.92 6.26
CA LYS A 63 1.42 -11.96 5.46
C LYS A 63 -0.05 -12.15 5.83
N GLN A 64 -0.39 -12.06 7.12
CA GLN A 64 -1.78 -12.13 7.58
C GLN A 64 -2.61 -10.92 7.12
N TYR A 65 -2.07 -9.70 7.17
CA TYR A 65 -2.77 -8.48 6.73
C TYR A 65 -2.87 -8.37 5.21
N GLY A 66 -1.83 -8.76 4.46
CA GLY A 66 -1.84 -8.74 2.99
C GLY A 66 -2.91 -9.65 2.38
N LYS A 67 -3.34 -10.69 3.10
CA LYS A 67 -4.45 -11.57 2.71
C LYS A 67 -5.84 -11.03 3.04
N LYS A 68 -5.95 -9.99 3.89
CA LYS A 68 -7.25 -9.43 4.25
C LYS A 68 -7.74 -8.52 3.10
N PRO A 69 -8.90 -8.82 2.50
CA PRO A 69 -9.47 -7.92 1.51
C PRO A 69 -9.86 -6.59 2.16
N LYS A 70 -9.95 -5.54 1.35
CA LYS A 70 -10.56 -4.29 1.80
C LYS A 70 -12.03 -4.56 2.14
N PRO A 71 -12.57 -3.99 3.22
CA PRO A 71 -13.98 -4.15 3.53
C PRO A 71 -14.84 -3.52 2.43
N VAL A 72 -15.96 -4.17 2.09
CA VAL A 72 -16.94 -3.65 1.15
C VAL A 72 -18.02 -2.93 1.94
N GLU A 73 -18.10 -1.62 1.79
CA GLU A 73 -18.97 -0.77 2.60
C GLU A 73 -20.46 -1.06 2.34
N GLU A 74 -20.84 -1.34 1.09
CA GLU A 74 -22.22 -1.58 0.66
C GLU A 74 -22.85 -2.86 1.24
N ILE A 75 -22.03 -3.84 1.63
CA ILE A 75 -22.52 -5.11 2.18
C ILE A 75 -22.90 -4.94 3.66
N GLY A 76 -22.26 -4.02 4.37
CA GLY A 76 -22.48 -3.79 5.80
C GLY A 76 -23.53 -2.73 6.08
N ILE A 77 -24.22 -2.85 7.22
CA ILE A 77 -25.04 -1.78 7.74
C ILE A 77 -24.14 -0.80 8.51
N ASP A 78 -24.31 0.49 8.25
CA ASP A 78 -23.59 1.52 9.00
C ASP A 78 -23.95 1.51 10.49
N ILE A 79 -22.93 1.51 11.35
CA ILE A 79 -23.09 1.50 12.81
C ILE A 79 -23.93 2.69 13.29
N LYS A 80 -23.79 3.85 12.63
CA LYS A 80 -24.59 5.05 12.92
C LYS A 80 -26.08 4.83 12.63
N LEU A 81 -26.39 4.06 11.60
CA LEU A 81 -27.76 3.75 11.23
C LEU A 81 -28.39 2.85 12.28
N ILE A 82 -27.67 1.81 12.74
CA ILE A 82 -28.13 0.87 13.77
C ILE A 82 -28.67 1.60 15.00
N ASN A 83 -27.94 2.59 15.50
CA ASN A 83 -28.32 3.37 16.69
C ASN A 83 -29.55 4.28 16.46
N THR A 84 -29.93 4.55 15.21
CA THR A 84 -31.04 5.43 14.84
C THR A 84 -32.20 4.70 14.16
N LEU A 85 -32.14 3.36 14.07
CA LEU A 85 -33.13 2.55 13.37
C LEU A 85 -34.53 2.74 13.92
N ASP A 86 -34.68 2.72 15.25
CA ASP A 86 -35.99 2.80 15.89
C ASP A 86 -36.71 4.12 15.56
N ASN A 87 -35.98 5.23 15.54
CA ASN A 87 -36.51 6.55 15.20
C ASN A 87 -36.79 6.74 13.70
N ARG A 88 -36.19 5.91 12.84
CA ARG A 88 -36.32 5.99 11.37
C ARG A 88 -37.27 4.95 10.79
N ARG A 89 -37.74 4.01 11.61
CA ARG A 89 -38.62 2.94 11.19
C ARG A 89 -39.98 3.55 10.86
N ARG A 90 -40.46 3.31 9.64
CA ARG A 90 -41.85 3.60 9.27
C ARG A 90 -42.71 2.41 9.69
N GLU A 91 -43.85 2.69 10.30
CA GLU A 91 -44.84 1.65 10.57
C GLU A 91 -45.37 1.09 9.24
N PRO A 92 -45.52 -0.24 9.12
CA PRO A 92 -46.07 -0.82 7.91
C PRO A 92 -47.56 -0.46 7.79
N ASP A 93 -47.95 0.06 6.64
CA ASP A 93 -49.37 0.26 6.34
C ASP A 93 -50.09 -1.11 6.28
N PRO A 94 -51.31 -1.23 6.83
CA PRO A 94 -52.08 -2.46 6.75
C PRO A 94 -52.42 -2.74 5.28
N ILE A 95 -52.05 -3.93 4.80
CA ILE A 95 -52.33 -4.33 3.42
C ILE A 95 -53.71 -4.99 3.39
N ASN A 96 -54.58 -4.52 2.49
CA ASN A 96 -55.87 -5.16 2.23
C ASN A 96 -55.67 -6.52 1.52
N GLU A 97 -56.50 -7.51 1.82
CA GLU A 97 -56.44 -8.86 1.24
C GLU A 97 -56.48 -8.82 -0.30
N GLU A 98 -57.31 -7.94 -0.88
CA GLU A 98 -57.36 -7.75 -2.34
C GLU A 98 -56.01 -7.31 -2.94
N ASN A 99 -55.26 -6.46 -2.24
CA ASN A 99 -53.96 -5.98 -2.68
C ASN A 99 -52.89 -7.08 -2.57
N GLU A 100 -52.98 -7.92 -1.55
CA GLU A 100 -52.13 -9.10 -1.42
C GLU A 100 -52.38 -10.10 -2.56
N MET A 101 -53.65 -10.38 -2.86
CA MET A 101 -54.02 -11.24 -3.98
C MET A 101 -53.51 -10.70 -5.32
N LYS A 102 -53.68 -9.40 -5.58
CA LYS A 102 -53.13 -8.73 -6.79
C LYS A 102 -51.62 -8.90 -6.87
N ARG A 103 -50.90 -8.70 -5.77
CA ARG A 103 -49.44 -8.91 -5.71
C ARG A 103 -49.06 -10.35 -6.04
N ILE A 104 -49.78 -11.34 -5.51
CA ILE A 104 -49.53 -12.76 -5.80
C ILE A 104 -49.71 -13.06 -7.29
N VAL A 105 -50.76 -12.53 -7.92
CA VAL A 105 -51.01 -12.71 -9.36
C VAL A 105 -49.87 -12.10 -10.17
N ILE A 106 -49.49 -10.85 -9.88
CA ILE A 106 -48.39 -10.15 -10.57
C ILE A 106 -47.08 -10.93 -10.44
N LEU A 107 -46.75 -11.44 -9.24
CA LEU A 107 -45.53 -12.21 -9.02
C LEU A 107 -45.53 -13.53 -9.79
N LYS A 108 -46.68 -14.22 -9.89
CA LYS A 108 -46.82 -15.44 -10.69
C LYS A 108 -46.63 -15.16 -12.18
N GLU A 109 -47.24 -14.10 -12.69
CA GLU A 109 -47.08 -13.67 -14.09
C GLU A 109 -45.65 -13.25 -14.40
N TYR A 110 -45.03 -12.47 -13.50
CA TYR A 110 -43.64 -12.10 -13.61
C TYR A 110 -42.73 -13.33 -13.64
N ALA A 111 -42.91 -14.28 -12.72
CA ALA A 111 -42.14 -15.52 -12.71
C ALA A 111 -42.26 -16.31 -14.03
N ARG A 112 -43.49 -16.43 -14.57
CA ARG A 112 -43.71 -17.06 -15.90
C ARG A 112 -42.96 -16.31 -17.00
N SER A 113 -43.03 -14.97 -17.02
CA SER A 113 -42.34 -14.16 -18.02
C SER A 113 -40.81 -14.34 -17.97
N ARG A 114 -40.23 -14.43 -16.77
CA ARG A 114 -38.79 -14.64 -16.57
C ARG A 114 -38.34 -16.02 -17.04
N VAL A 115 -39.16 -17.05 -16.82
CA VAL A 115 -38.88 -18.41 -17.31
C VAL A 115 -38.94 -18.45 -18.84
N LEU A 116 -39.93 -17.81 -19.46
CA LEU A 116 -40.02 -17.71 -20.93
C LEU A 116 -38.79 -17.03 -21.54
N LEU A 117 -38.41 -15.86 -21.01
CA LEU A 117 -37.24 -15.12 -21.47
C LEU A 117 -35.93 -15.94 -21.29
N ALA A 118 -35.80 -16.65 -20.16
CA ALA A 118 -34.65 -17.53 -19.95
C ALA A 118 -34.58 -18.68 -20.97
N ASN A 119 -35.73 -19.31 -21.27
CA ASN A 119 -35.81 -20.38 -22.25
C ASN A 119 -35.49 -19.88 -23.67
N GLU A 120 -35.96 -18.69 -24.05
CA GLU A 120 -35.62 -18.04 -25.32
C GLU A 120 -34.13 -17.75 -25.43
N ASN A 121 -33.51 -17.20 -24.38
CA ASN A 121 -32.07 -16.98 -24.35
C ASN A 121 -31.27 -18.28 -24.50
N ILE A 122 -31.66 -19.33 -23.76
CA ILE A 122 -31.02 -20.64 -23.86
C ILE A 122 -31.18 -21.22 -25.27
N ARG A 123 -32.37 -21.10 -25.86
CA ARG A 123 -32.61 -21.53 -27.24
C ARG A 123 -31.74 -20.78 -28.22
N TRP A 124 -31.67 -19.45 -28.13
CA TRP A 124 -30.84 -18.62 -28.99
C TRP A 124 -29.36 -18.98 -28.89
N ILE A 125 -28.83 -19.17 -27.68
CA ILE A 125 -27.43 -19.59 -27.47
C ILE A 125 -27.20 -20.96 -28.11
N LYS A 126 -28.08 -21.94 -27.86
CA LYS A 126 -27.96 -23.28 -28.46
C LYS A 126 -28.01 -23.22 -29.99
N ASP A 127 -28.87 -22.38 -30.55
CA ASP A 127 -29.00 -22.21 -32.00
C ASP A 127 -27.75 -21.56 -32.60
N ALA A 128 -27.21 -20.53 -31.95
CA ALA A 128 -25.96 -19.89 -32.34
C ALA A 128 -24.79 -20.89 -32.31
N MET A 129 -24.66 -21.67 -31.23
CA MET A 129 -23.63 -22.71 -31.12
C MET A 129 -23.77 -23.79 -32.20
N ARG A 130 -24.99 -24.28 -32.46
CA ARG A 130 -25.23 -25.27 -33.53
C ARG A 130 -24.86 -24.73 -34.91
N ARG A 131 -25.19 -23.46 -35.20
CA ARG A 131 -24.81 -22.80 -36.45
C ARG A 131 -23.30 -22.64 -36.57
N GLN A 132 -22.63 -22.24 -35.50
CA GLN A 132 -21.17 -22.13 -35.46
C GLN A 132 -20.49 -23.47 -35.74
N ILE A 133 -20.93 -24.55 -35.05
CA ILE A 133 -20.38 -25.89 -35.25
C ILE A 133 -20.56 -26.37 -36.69
N ARG A 134 -21.78 -26.25 -37.24
CA ARG A 134 -22.06 -26.62 -38.64
C ARG A 134 -21.20 -25.84 -39.63
N ALA A 135 -21.00 -24.55 -39.39
CA ALA A 135 -20.15 -23.72 -40.22
C ALA A 135 -18.68 -24.18 -40.17
N LEU A 136 -18.18 -24.57 -39.00
CA LEU A 136 -16.82 -25.10 -38.83
C LEU A 136 -16.65 -26.49 -39.47
N GLU A 137 -17.66 -27.36 -39.37
CA GLU A 137 -17.67 -28.67 -40.05
C GLU A 137 -17.63 -28.51 -41.57
N ALA A 138 -18.46 -27.61 -42.11
CA ALA A 138 -18.45 -27.29 -43.54
C ALA A 138 -17.10 -26.70 -43.97
N LEU A 139 -16.55 -25.77 -43.18
CA LEU A 139 -15.24 -25.16 -43.45
C LEU A 139 -14.13 -26.20 -43.47
N LYS A 140 -14.17 -27.18 -42.55
CA LYS A 140 -13.19 -28.27 -42.48
C LYS A 140 -13.17 -29.14 -43.74
N ILE A 141 -14.34 -29.37 -44.35
CA ILE A 141 -14.46 -30.13 -45.60
C ILE A 141 -13.91 -29.32 -46.79
N VAL A 142 -14.22 -28.02 -46.85
CA VAL A 142 -13.80 -27.15 -47.97
C VAL A 142 -12.32 -26.77 -47.90
N SER A 143 -11.83 -26.39 -46.72
CA SER A 143 -10.43 -25.96 -46.52
C SER A 143 -9.92 -26.26 -45.10
N PRO A 144 -8.99 -27.23 -44.93
CA PRO A 144 -8.45 -27.58 -43.63
C PRO A 144 -7.50 -26.50 -43.06
N GLU A 145 -6.89 -25.68 -43.92
CA GLU A 145 -5.98 -24.61 -43.49
C GLU A 145 -6.74 -23.46 -42.81
N LEU A 146 -7.86 -23.03 -43.41
CA LEU A 146 -8.73 -21.99 -42.83
C LEU A 146 -9.39 -22.47 -41.54
N TYR A 147 -9.77 -23.74 -41.47
CA TYR A 147 -10.27 -24.34 -40.23
C TYR A 147 -9.23 -24.24 -39.10
N LYS A 148 -7.96 -24.59 -39.36
CA LYS A 148 -6.87 -24.46 -38.37
C LYS A 148 -6.64 -23.02 -37.95
N ALA A 149 -6.86 -22.05 -38.83
CA ALA A 149 -6.78 -20.63 -38.49
C ALA A 149 -7.96 -20.19 -37.59
N ALA A 150 -9.19 -20.53 -37.97
CA ALA A 150 -10.41 -20.12 -37.27
C ALA A 150 -10.56 -20.72 -35.86
N VAL A 151 -9.99 -21.90 -35.60
CA VAL A 151 -10.04 -22.55 -34.28
C VAL A 151 -9.00 -21.98 -33.30
N LYS A 152 -7.97 -21.28 -33.77
CA LYS A 152 -6.98 -20.66 -32.88
C LYS A 152 -7.67 -19.62 -32.00
N SER A 153 -7.45 -19.72 -30.68
CA SER A 153 -7.90 -18.69 -29.75
C SER A 153 -7.15 -17.39 -30.03
N GLU A 154 -7.88 -16.29 -30.23
CA GLU A 154 -7.29 -14.97 -30.32
C GLU A 154 -6.56 -14.62 -29.02
N GLN A 155 -5.31 -14.19 -29.12
CA GLN A 155 -4.48 -13.83 -27.96
C GLN A 155 -4.83 -12.44 -27.39
N CYS A 156 -5.66 -11.66 -28.10
CA CYS A 156 -6.14 -10.34 -27.69
C CYS A 156 -7.39 -10.37 -26.80
N GLY A 157 -7.67 -11.51 -26.15
CA GLY A 157 -8.80 -11.64 -25.23
C GLY A 157 -8.54 -10.89 -23.92
N LEU A 158 -9.16 -9.71 -23.77
CA LEU A 158 -9.29 -8.84 -22.58
C LEU A 158 -8.31 -7.65 -22.55
N PRO A 159 -8.74 -6.40 -22.29
CA PRO A 159 -10.03 -5.96 -21.71
C PRO A 159 -10.88 -5.16 -22.71
N SER A 160 -11.98 -5.73 -23.19
CA SER A 160 -13.03 -4.95 -23.85
C SER A 160 -13.82 -4.23 -22.76
N ILE A 161 -13.82 -2.90 -22.78
CA ILE A 161 -14.69 -2.08 -21.93
C ILE A 161 -15.97 -1.87 -22.72
N MET A 162 -17.04 -2.56 -22.32
CA MET A 162 -18.37 -2.34 -22.87
C MET A 162 -19.20 -1.64 -21.80
N GLU A 163 -19.64 -0.42 -22.10
CA GLU A 163 -20.59 0.30 -21.26
C GLU A 163 -22.00 -0.21 -21.55
N GLY A 164 -22.83 -0.28 -20.51
CA GLY A 164 -24.24 -0.63 -20.65
C GLY A 164 -25.01 0.44 -21.44
N PRO A 165 -26.16 0.10 -22.03
CA PRO A 165 -27.00 1.10 -22.68
C PRO A 165 -27.50 2.14 -21.67
N SER A 166 -27.48 3.41 -22.05
CA SER A 166 -28.10 4.48 -21.28
C SER A 166 -29.63 4.41 -21.39
N LEU A 167 -30.34 4.93 -20.37
CA LEU A 167 -31.81 5.02 -20.41
C LEU A 167 -32.28 5.89 -21.58
N THR A 168 -31.56 6.99 -21.82
CA THR A 168 -31.81 7.95 -22.89
C THR A 168 -30.52 8.10 -23.71
N PRO A 169 -30.58 8.17 -25.05
CA PRO A 169 -29.39 8.43 -25.86
C PRO A 169 -28.78 9.80 -25.53
N PRO A 170 -27.46 9.98 -25.78
CA PRO A 170 -26.79 11.26 -25.54
C PRO A 170 -27.34 12.36 -26.44
N ILE A 171 -27.50 13.56 -25.88
CA ILE A 171 -27.95 14.75 -26.61
C ILE A 171 -26.73 15.43 -27.24
N GLU A 172 -26.76 15.64 -28.56
CA GLU A 172 -25.69 16.32 -29.28
C GLU A 172 -25.56 17.79 -28.82
N GLY A 173 -24.33 18.21 -28.51
CA GLY A 173 -24.04 19.59 -28.12
C GLY A 173 -24.47 19.98 -26.71
N TYR A 174 -24.89 19.02 -25.86
CA TYR A 174 -25.19 19.30 -24.46
C TYR A 174 -23.93 19.76 -23.71
N LYS A 175 -23.98 20.98 -23.16
CA LYS A 175 -22.91 21.53 -22.32
C LYS A 175 -23.27 21.29 -20.85
N SER A 176 -22.59 20.32 -20.24
CA SER A 176 -22.72 20.07 -18.80
C SER A 176 -22.31 21.31 -17.99
N PRO A 177 -22.97 21.60 -16.87
CA PRO A 177 -22.54 22.65 -15.95
C PRO A 177 -21.17 22.34 -15.35
N ASP A 178 -20.43 23.39 -14.98
CA ASP A 178 -19.10 23.26 -14.37
C ASP A 178 -19.18 22.74 -12.92
N GLY A 179 -18.18 21.96 -12.50
CA GLY A 179 -18.12 21.38 -11.16
C GLY A 179 -16.83 20.60 -10.87
N ASP A 180 -16.35 20.70 -9.62
CA ASP A 180 -15.16 20.00 -9.15
C ASP A 180 -15.49 18.59 -8.65
N TYR A 181 -14.82 17.56 -9.20
CA TYR A 181 -14.85 16.21 -8.64
C TYR A 181 -13.85 16.08 -7.47
N LYS A 182 -14.33 15.69 -6.29
CA LYS A 182 -13.51 15.38 -5.12
C LYS A 182 -13.66 13.91 -4.76
N ASP A 183 -12.58 13.15 -4.91
CA ASP A 183 -12.54 11.76 -4.48
C ASP A 183 -12.54 11.67 -2.94
N VAL A 184 -13.62 11.12 -2.39
CA VAL A 184 -13.82 10.90 -0.95
C VAL A 184 -13.70 9.42 -0.56
N THR A 185 -13.13 8.58 -1.44
CA THR A 185 -12.97 7.15 -1.17
C THR A 185 -12.12 6.89 0.07
N LYS A 186 -12.62 6.02 0.96
CA LYS A 186 -11.92 5.70 2.20
C LYS A 186 -10.66 4.88 1.93
N GLN A 187 -9.51 5.38 2.38
CA GLN A 187 -8.25 4.67 2.25
C GLN A 187 -8.04 3.69 3.42
N TRP A 188 -8.02 2.40 3.11
CA TRP A 188 -7.76 1.33 4.06
C TRP A 188 -6.27 0.99 4.08
N VAL A 189 -5.50 1.64 4.96
CA VAL A 189 -4.04 1.44 5.07
C VAL A 189 -3.74 0.16 5.85
N GLN A 190 -2.98 -0.74 5.23
CA GLN A 190 -2.43 -1.90 5.93
C GLN A 190 -1.23 -1.48 6.78
N PRO A 191 -1.02 -2.08 7.97
CA PRO A 191 0.14 -1.75 8.79
C PRO A 191 1.44 -2.12 8.09
N GLU A 192 2.32 -1.15 7.89
CA GLU A 192 3.61 -1.35 7.22
C GLU A 192 4.68 -1.98 8.15
N LEU A 193 5.83 -2.39 7.60
CA LEU A 193 6.97 -2.92 8.38
C LEU A 193 7.45 -1.96 9.50
N PRO A 194 7.71 -0.65 9.24
CA PRO A 194 8.27 0.25 10.24
C PRO A 194 7.48 0.38 11.56
N PRO A 195 6.14 0.55 11.55
CA PRO A 195 5.36 0.58 12.80
C PRO A 195 5.34 -0.78 13.51
N LEU A 196 5.37 -1.90 12.78
CA LEU A 196 5.46 -3.24 13.38
C LEU A 196 6.82 -3.47 14.05
N ILE A 197 7.92 -3.08 13.41
CA ILE A 197 9.29 -3.15 13.94
C ILE A 197 9.40 -2.36 15.27
N LYS A 198 8.78 -1.18 15.35
CA LYS A 198 8.69 -0.37 16.59
C LYS A 198 7.86 -1.07 17.67
N LYS A 199 6.71 -1.66 17.31
CA LYS A 199 5.83 -2.42 18.20
C LYS A 199 6.51 -3.68 18.76
N PHE A 200 7.27 -4.41 17.96
CA PHE A 200 8.04 -5.59 18.37
C PHE A 200 9.39 -5.25 19.04
N GLY A 201 9.73 -3.96 19.12
CA GLY A 201 10.94 -3.47 19.80
C GLY A 201 12.23 -3.98 19.16
N VAL A 202 12.26 -4.16 17.83
CA VAL A 202 13.48 -4.56 17.10
C VAL A 202 14.50 -3.42 17.14
N GLY A 203 14.05 -2.17 17.03
CA GLY A 203 14.90 -0.97 17.10
C GLY A 203 15.38 -0.59 18.51
N ARG A 204 14.80 -1.17 19.57
CA ARG A 204 15.23 -0.91 20.98
C ARG A 204 16.46 -1.71 21.41
N LEU A 205 16.93 -2.66 20.58
CA LEU A 205 18.10 -3.48 20.87
C LEU A 205 19.44 -2.83 20.51
N ILE A 206 19.42 -1.68 19.84
CA ILE A 206 20.59 -0.84 19.63
C ILE A 206 20.37 0.37 20.53
N LYS A 207 21.01 0.41 21.70
CA LYS A 207 21.15 1.68 22.42
C LYS A 207 21.97 2.57 21.48
N THR A 208 21.32 3.45 20.73
CA THR A 208 22.05 4.48 20.00
C THR A 208 22.81 5.29 21.04
N PRO A 209 24.14 5.44 20.92
CA PRO A 209 24.90 6.29 21.82
C PRO A 209 24.23 7.68 21.85
N THR A 210 24.17 8.27 23.03
CA THR A 210 23.45 9.54 23.31
C THR A 210 23.76 10.65 22.30
N PHE A 211 25.00 10.69 21.79
CA PHE A 211 25.44 11.61 20.75
C PHE A 211 24.70 11.45 19.41
N GLN A 212 24.49 10.22 18.93
CA GLN A 212 23.78 9.97 17.67
C GLN A 212 22.31 10.37 17.74
N LYS A 213 21.67 10.25 18.93
CA LYS A 213 20.31 10.75 19.15
C LYS A 213 20.25 12.27 19.03
N LYS A 214 21.20 12.97 19.64
CA LYS A 214 21.32 14.43 19.59
C LYS A 214 21.52 14.94 18.15
N LEU A 215 22.33 14.24 17.36
CA LEU A 215 22.55 14.54 15.94
C LEU A 215 21.31 14.30 15.07
N LEU A 216 20.54 13.24 15.35
CA LEU A 216 19.26 12.96 14.70
C LEU A 216 18.18 13.99 15.06
N GLU A 217 18.15 14.47 16.30
CA GLU A 217 17.26 15.56 16.73
C GLU A 217 17.62 16.88 16.03
N GLN A 218 18.90 17.22 15.93
CA GLN A 218 19.36 18.40 15.19
C GLN A 218 18.98 18.33 13.71
N LYS A 219 19.15 17.18 13.06
CA LYS A 219 18.73 16.98 11.66
C LYS A 219 17.22 17.10 11.47
N LYS A 220 16.42 16.56 12.39
CA LYS A 220 14.95 16.70 12.34
C LYS A 220 14.48 18.13 12.55
N ASN A 221 15.16 18.87 13.42
CA ASN A 221 14.85 20.28 13.64
C ASN A 221 15.18 21.11 12.39
N GLN A 222 16.33 20.85 11.75
CA GLN A 222 16.70 21.47 10.47
C GLN A 222 15.75 21.11 9.33
N GLU A 223 15.32 19.86 9.22
CA GLU A 223 14.30 19.44 8.24
C GLU A 223 12.92 20.07 8.50
N GLY A 224 12.57 20.29 9.77
CA GLY A 224 11.35 20.97 10.18
C GLY A 224 11.38 22.48 9.91
N GLU A 225 12.56 23.10 9.98
CA GLU A 225 12.80 24.51 9.61
C GLU A 225 12.77 24.68 8.09
N ASN A 226 13.45 23.82 7.33
CA ASN A 226 13.42 23.85 5.86
C ASN A 226 12.00 23.65 5.29
N LYS A 227 11.17 22.81 5.93
CA LYS A 227 9.75 22.64 5.54
C LYS A 227 8.85 23.81 5.93
N LYS A 228 9.26 24.67 6.86
CA LYS A 228 8.54 25.92 7.19
C LYS A 228 8.95 27.08 6.29
N GLU A 229 10.17 27.06 5.75
CA GLU A 229 10.64 28.05 4.76
C GLU A 229 10.10 27.80 3.35
N GLU A 230 9.74 26.56 2.99
CA GLU A 230 8.95 26.25 1.80
C GLU A 230 7.45 26.56 2.00
N GLY A 231 7.13 27.85 2.17
CA GLY A 231 5.76 28.38 2.03
C GLY A 231 5.19 28.19 0.61
N PRO A 232 3.88 28.40 0.39
CA PRO A 232 3.19 27.94 -0.80
C PRO A 232 3.74 28.62 -2.06
N LYS A 233 4.34 27.83 -2.96
CA LYS A 233 4.73 28.27 -4.30
C LYS A 233 3.47 28.75 -5.04
N LYS A 234 3.36 30.07 -5.23
CA LYS A 234 2.34 30.69 -6.10
C LYS A 234 2.45 30.05 -7.49
N LYS A 235 1.38 29.40 -7.94
CA LYS A 235 1.27 28.92 -9.32
C LYS A 235 1.23 30.13 -10.24
N THR A 236 2.31 30.39 -10.96
CA THR A 236 2.34 31.35 -12.06
C THR A 236 1.59 30.73 -13.24
N ALA A 237 0.47 31.33 -13.61
CA ALA A 237 -0.23 31.07 -14.86
C ALA A 237 0.71 31.45 -16.02
N THR A 238 0.89 30.52 -16.96
CA THR A 238 1.50 30.81 -18.27
C THR A 238 0.36 30.77 -19.28
N ALA A 239 0.28 31.83 -20.08
CA ALA A 239 -0.76 32.10 -21.08
C ALA A 239 -0.77 31.09 -22.23
#